data_AF-A0A367Q488-F1
#
_entry.id   AF-A0A367Q488-F1
#
_cell.length_a   1.000
_cell.length_b   1.000
_cell.length_c   1.000
_cell.angle_alpha   90.00
_cell.angle_beta   90.00
_cell.angle_gamma   90.00
#
_symmetry.space_group_name_H-M   'P 1'
#
loop_
_entity.id
_entity.type
_entity.pdbx_description
1 polymer ?
#
loop_
_entity_poly.entity_id
_entity_poly.type
_entity_poly.pdbx_seq_one_letter_code
_entity_poly.pdbx_strand_id
1 'polypeptide(L)'
;MRRFQKALGVAPSQESSGDISKSKVSGGCALCRRSLWQWVFSAVEPARRRTNPLLKELGKFLDTEKSFGKPVKLVRMRVAIKAVKLLFKMLIASQKVLD
;
A
#
# COMPACT_ATOMS: atom_id res chain seq x y z
N MET A 1 1.54 -0.84 13.99
CA MET A 1 1.02 -0.60 12.62
C MET A 1 1.44 0.75 12.00
N ARG A 2 1.11 1.92 12.58
CA ARG A 2 1.42 3.23 11.95
C ARG A 2 2.93 3.50 11.77
N ARG A 3 3.77 3.10 12.74
CA ARG A 3 5.24 3.17 12.63
C ARG A 3 5.78 2.38 11.43
N PHE A 4 5.27 1.16 11.20
CA PHE A 4 5.64 0.31 10.06
C PHE A 4 5.30 0.97 8.71
N GLN A 5 4.10 1.54 8.59
CA GLN A 5 3.70 2.27 7.38
C GLN A 5 4.54 3.53 7.11
N LYS A 6 4.95 4.25 8.17
CA LYS A 6 5.88 5.38 8.07
C LYS A 6 7.26 4.91 7.59
N ALA A 7 7.79 3.83 8.17
CA ALA A 7 9.09 3.28 7.79
C ALA A 7 9.12 2.90 6.29
N LEU A 8 8.06 2.26 5.79
CA LEU A 8 7.92 1.89 4.37
C LEU A 8 7.56 3.06 3.44
N GLY A 9 7.34 4.26 3.98
CA GLY A 9 7.06 5.46 3.19
C GLY A 9 5.69 5.45 2.51
N VAL A 10 4.68 4.79 3.09
CA VAL A 10 3.30 4.76 2.57
C VAL A 10 2.28 5.48 3.47
N ALA A 11 2.67 5.84 4.69
CA ALA A 11 1.82 6.63 5.57
C ALA A 11 1.87 8.11 5.16
N PRO A 12 0.72 8.78 4.96
CA PRO A 12 0.71 10.24 4.83
C PRO A 12 1.13 10.87 6.15
N SER A 13 2.00 11.87 6.05
CA SER A 13 2.26 12.83 7.11
C SER A 13 1.31 14.01 6.89
N GLN A 14 0.79 14.58 7.97
CA GLN A 14 0.20 15.90 7.89
C GLN A 14 1.25 16.89 8.36
N GLU A 15 1.59 17.82 7.47
CA GLU A 15 2.29 19.04 7.83
C GLU A 15 1.21 20.11 7.95
N SER A 16 0.98 20.61 9.16
CA SER A 16 0.11 21.76 9.40
C SER A 16 1.02 22.96 9.70
N SER A 17 1.02 23.94 8.79
CA SER A 17 1.69 25.21 8.95
C SER A 17 0.78 26.28 8.36
N GLY A 18 0.23 27.15 9.22
CA GLY A 18 -0.79 28.15 8.85
C GLY A 18 -2.08 27.52 8.26
N ASP A 19 -2.74 28.23 7.34
CA ASP A 19 -4.03 27.87 6.71
C ASP A 19 -3.97 26.72 5.69
N ILE A 20 -2.83 26.05 5.51
CA ILE A 20 -2.65 25.03 4.47
C ILE A 20 -2.64 23.63 5.09
N SER A 21 -3.73 22.88 4.90
CA SER A 21 -3.82 21.45 5.27
C SER A 21 -3.44 20.53 4.09
N LYS A 22 -2.15 20.50 3.72
CA LYS A 22 -1.67 19.56 2.68
C LYS A 22 -1.24 18.24 3.30
N SER A 23 -1.89 17.15 2.91
CA SER A 23 -1.45 15.78 3.25
C SER A 23 -0.36 15.35 2.27
N LYS A 24 0.87 15.14 2.76
CA LYS A 24 2.00 14.65 1.94
C LYS A 24 2.70 13.52 2.67
N VAL A 25 3.17 12.52 1.93
CA VAL A 25 4.10 11.55 2.50
C VAL A 25 5.45 12.26 2.68
N SER A 26 5.75 12.74 3.88
CA SER A 26 7.09 13.23 4.25
C SER A 26 7.81 12.17 5.08
N GLY A 27 8.90 11.62 4.51
CA GLY A 27 9.75 10.60 5.13
C GLY A 27 9.59 9.16 4.60
N GLY A 28 10.24 8.23 5.31
CA GLY A 28 10.27 6.79 5.02
C GLY A 28 11.26 6.38 3.93
N CYS A 29 11.36 5.07 3.69
CA CYS A 29 12.30 4.52 2.71
C CYS A 29 11.83 4.73 1.25
N ALA A 30 12.57 5.54 0.49
CA ALA A 30 12.28 5.81 -0.92
C ALA A 30 12.37 4.56 -1.80
N LEU A 31 13.32 3.66 -1.50
CA LEU A 31 13.46 2.38 -2.19
C LEU A 31 12.20 1.53 -2.01
N CYS A 32 11.77 1.29 -0.75
CA CYS A 32 10.57 0.52 -0.46
C CYS A 32 9.33 1.10 -1.15
N ARG A 33 9.16 2.42 -1.17
CA ARG A 33 8.04 3.07 -1.85
C ARG A 33 8.05 2.79 -3.37
N ARG A 34 9.22 2.91 -4.03
CA ARG A 34 9.36 2.59 -5.46
C ARG A 34 9.09 1.11 -5.73
N SER A 35 9.66 0.22 -4.91
CA SER A 35 9.46 -1.22 -5.04
C SER A 35 8.00 -1.62 -4.83
N LEU A 36 7.31 -1.06 -3.83
CA LEU A 36 5.87 -1.30 -3.62
C LEU A 36 5.05 -0.85 -4.83
N TRP A 37 5.38 0.29 -5.42
CA TRP A 37 4.70 0.79 -6.60
C TRP A 37 4.93 -0.10 -7.82
N GLN A 38 6.18 -0.50 -8.08
CA GLN A 38 6.56 -1.45 -9.13
C GLN A 38 5.91 -2.84 -8.93
N TRP A 39 5.80 -3.28 -7.68
CA TRP A 39 5.15 -4.55 -7.36
C TRP A 39 3.65 -4.52 -7.64
N VAL A 40 2.95 -3.42 -7.30
CA VAL A 40 1.54 -3.25 -7.68
C VAL A 40 1.39 -3.32 -9.21
N PHE A 41 2.28 -2.68 -9.97
CA PHE A 41 2.23 -2.67 -11.42
C PHE A 41 2.50 -4.05 -12.06
N SER A 42 3.40 -4.84 -11.48
CA SER A 42 3.84 -6.12 -12.06
C SER A 42 3.08 -7.35 -11.55
N ALA A 43 2.59 -7.33 -10.30
CA ALA A 43 1.98 -8.49 -9.65
C ALA A 43 0.46 -8.34 -9.41
N VAL A 44 -0.03 -7.13 -9.15
CA VAL A 44 -1.44 -6.90 -8.77
C VAL A 44 -2.28 -6.45 -9.96
N GLU A 45 -1.82 -5.46 -10.73
CA GLU A 45 -2.57 -4.92 -11.87
C GLU A 45 -2.86 -5.98 -12.94
N PRO A 46 -1.88 -6.78 -13.41
CA PRO A 46 -2.14 -7.76 -14.45
C PRO A 46 -2.98 -8.92 -13.90
N ALA A 47 -4.23 -9.06 -14.36
CA ALA A 47 -5.13 -10.10 -13.90
C ALA A 47 -4.52 -11.51 -13.94
N ARG A 48 -3.77 -11.83 -15.01
CA ARG A 48 -3.06 -13.10 -15.19
C ARG A 48 -2.00 -13.43 -14.12
N ARG A 49 -1.52 -12.43 -13.37
CA ARG A 49 -0.49 -12.60 -12.33
C ARG A 49 -1.07 -12.82 -10.93
N ARG A 50 -2.39 -12.72 -10.77
CA ARG A 50 -3.10 -12.86 -9.49
C ARG A 50 -3.28 -14.33 -9.10
N THR A 51 -2.18 -15.03 -8.89
CA THR A 51 -2.14 -16.49 -8.74
C THR A 51 -2.47 -16.96 -7.32
N ASN A 52 -2.26 -16.13 -6.31
CA ASN A 52 -2.50 -16.48 -4.91
C ASN A 52 -3.65 -15.66 -4.29
N PRO A 53 -4.20 -16.09 -3.13
CA PRO A 53 -5.33 -15.42 -2.49
C PRO A 53 -5.09 -13.94 -2.19
N LEU A 54 -3.87 -13.58 -1.76
CA LEU A 54 -3.49 -12.21 -1.44
C LEU A 54 -3.57 -11.30 -2.67
N LEU A 55 -3.01 -11.73 -3.80
CA LEU A 55 -3.04 -10.98 -5.05
C LEU A 55 -4.45 -10.90 -5.63
N LYS A 56 -5.29 -11.93 -5.46
CA LYS A 56 -6.71 -11.89 -5.84
C LYS A 56 -7.49 -10.87 -5.02
N GLU A 57 -7.28 -10.82 -3.69
CA GLU A 57 -7.92 -9.84 -2.81
C GLU A 57 -7.52 -8.40 -3.18
N LEU A 58 -6.22 -8.16 -3.35
CA LEU A 58 -5.69 -6.85 -3.73
C LEU A 58 -6.13 -6.43 -5.14
N GLY A 59 -6.17 -7.39 -6.08
CA GLY A 59 -6.66 -7.18 -7.43
C GLY A 59 -8.15 -6.82 -7.47
N LYS A 60 -8.99 -7.51 -6.70
CA LYS A 60 -10.42 -7.16 -6.57
C LYS A 60 -10.60 -5.75 -6.03
N PHE A 61 -9.85 -5.39 -4.98
CA PHE A 61 -9.87 -4.03 -4.43
C PHE A 61 -9.44 -2.98 -5.46
N LEU A 62 -8.39 -3.28 -6.24
CA LEU A 62 -7.92 -2.41 -7.31
C LEU A 62 -8.97 -2.21 -8.41
N ASP A 63 -9.61 -3.29 -8.88
CA ASP A 63 -10.60 -3.22 -9.95
C ASP A 63 -11.85 -2.46 -9.50
N THR A 64 -12.33 -2.71 -8.29
CA THR A 64 -13.45 -1.96 -7.68
C THR A 64 -13.13 -0.46 -7.58
N GLU A 65 -11.92 -0.12 -7.15
CA GLU A 65 -11.50 1.29 -7.05
C GLU A 65 -11.38 1.96 -8.42
N LYS A 66 -10.96 1.23 -9.45
CA LYS A 66 -10.94 1.71 -10.85
C LYS A 66 -12.36 1.88 -11.40
N SER A 67 -13.29 0.97 -11.12
CA SER A 67 -14.67 1.07 -11.60
C SER A 67 -15.41 2.28 -11.00
N PHE A 68 -15.02 2.74 -9.81
CA PHE A 68 -15.50 3.99 -9.23
C PHE A 68 -14.91 5.27 -9.86
N GLY A 69 -14.12 5.17 -10.94
CA GLY A 69 -13.57 6.32 -11.64
C GLY A 69 -12.44 7.05 -10.91
N LYS A 70 -11.85 6.44 -9.87
CA LYS A 70 -10.79 7.07 -9.10
C LYS A 70 -9.48 7.17 -9.92
N PRO A 71 -8.68 8.24 -9.76
CA PRO A 71 -7.42 8.38 -10.47
C PRO A 71 -6.49 7.18 -10.24
N VAL A 72 -6.00 6.57 -11.32
CA VAL A 72 -5.21 5.32 -11.26
C VAL A 72 -4.00 5.44 -10.32
N LYS A 73 -3.33 6.59 -10.31
CA LYS A 73 -2.20 6.86 -9.40
C LYS A 73 -2.61 6.77 -7.93
N LEU A 74 -3.79 7.30 -7.58
CA LEU A 74 -4.35 7.22 -6.24
C LEU A 74 -4.74 5.78 -5.89
N VAL A 75 -5.41 5.08 -6.81
CA VAL A 75 -5.81 3.67 -6.62
C VAL A 75 -4.60 2.80 -6.33
N ARG A 76 -3.53 2.92 -7.11
CA ARG A 76 -2.27 2.17 -6.91
C ARG A 76 -1.68 2.41 -5.52
N MET A 77 -1.65 3.66 -5.05
CA MET A 77 -1.16 3.96 -3.70
C MET A 77 -2.05 3.39 -2.61
N ARG A 78 -3.38 3.40 -2.79
CA ARG A 78 -4.31 2.78 -1.83
C ARG A 78 -4.14 1.27 -1.78
N VAL A 79 -3.90 0.63 -2.92
CA VAL A 79 -3.57 -0.81 -3.01
C VAL A 79 -2.26 -1.10 -2.28
N ALA A 80 -1.19 -0.32 -2.51
CA ALA A 80 0.08 -0.47 -1.80
C ALA A 80 -0.10 -0.31 -0.27
N ILE A 81 -0.88 0.67 0.18
CA ILE A 81 -1.22 0.84 1.59
C ILE A 81 -1.93 -0.40 2.13
N LYS A 82 -2.96 -0.91 1.43
CA LYS A 82 -3.68 -2.13 1.84
C LYS A 82 -2.75 -3.34 1.91
N ALA A 83 -1.86 -3.52 0.93
CA ALA A 83 -0.86 -4.59 0.93
C ALA A 83 0.08 -4.51 2.15
N VAL A 84 0.57 -3.31 2.48
CA VAL A 84 1.41 -3.09 3.67
C VAL A 84 0.66 -3.42 4.97
N LYS A 85 -0.64 -3.12 5.06
CA LYS A 85 -1.46 -3.49 6.22
C LYS A 85 -1.58 -5.01 6.38
N LEU A 86 -1.75 -5.73 5.28
CA LEU A 86 -1.84 -7.19 5.27
C LEU A 86 -0.49 -7.82 5.62
N LEU A 87 0.60 -7.34 5.01
CA LEU A 87 1.96 -7.77 5.30
C LEU A 87 2.30 -7.66 6.79
N PHE A 88 1.98 -6.52 7.42
CA PHE A 88 2.22 -6.33 8.86
C PHE A 88 1.50 -7.39 9.72
N LYS A 89 0.24 -7.71 9.39
CA LYS A 89 -0.52 -8.74 10.12
C LYS A 89 0.08 -10.13 9.94
N MET A 90 0.49 -10.47 8.70
CA MET A 90 1.13 -11.75 8.41
C MET A 90 2.45 -11.90 9.16
N LEU A 91 3.29 -10.86 9.17
CA LEU A 91 4.57 -10.89 9.89
C LEU A 91 4.38 -11.12 11.40
N ILE A 92 3.40 -10.45 12.02
CA ILE A 92 3.08 -10.69 13.44
C ILE A 92 2.59 -12.12 13.67
N ALA A 93 1.72 -12.63 12.78
CA ALA A 93 1.21 -13.99 12.91
C ALA A 93 2.34 -15.02 12.78
N SER A 94 3.26 -14.83 11.82
CA SER A 94 4.43 -15.70 11.66
C SER A 94 5.39 -15.64 12.83
N GLN A 95 5.57 -14.48 13.47
CA GLN A 95 6.43 -14.36 14.64
C GLN A 95 5.89 -15.17 15.83
N LYS A 96 4.58 -15.12 16.08
CA LYS A 96 3.93 -15.90 17.17
C LYS A 96 3.98 -17.42 16.99
N VAL A 97 4.33 -17.90 15.80
CA VAL A 97 4.48 -19.34 15.52
C VAL A 97 5.90 -19.82 15.82
N LEU A 98 6.86 -18.88 15.93
CA LEU A 98 8.26 -19.15 16.21
C LEU A 98 8.62 -18.96 17.70
N ASP A 99 7.79 -18.23 18.45
CA ASP A 99 7.85 -18.04 19.91
C ASP A 99 6.96 -19.08 20.62
#